data_AF-A0AAW2JLY7-F1
#
_entry.id   AF-A0AAW2JLY7-F1
#
_cell.length_a   1.000
_cell.length_b   1.000
_cell.length_c   1.000
_cell.angle_alpha   90.00
_cell.angle_beta   90.00
_cell.angle_gamma   90.00
#
_symmetry.space_group_name_H-M   'P 1'
#
loop_
_entity.id
_entity.type
_entity.pdbx_description
1 polymer ?
#
loop_
_entity_poly.entity_id
_entity_poly.type
_entity_poly.pdbx_seq_one_letter_code
_entity_poly.pdbx_strand_id
1 'polypeptide(L)'
;MCLEGGYHVLDEAAHLCSDFRPTAKQLWKPAVGVLELGILGARGLLPMKSKGNGKGSTDAYCVAKYGKKWVRTRTVTDSFDPRWNEQYTWQVYDPCTVLTIGVFDNWRMFVEAGEEKPDCRIGKVRIRVSTLDSNKVYMNSYPLMVLSRTGLKKLGEIELAVRFACPSLLPDTCGIYGQPLLPRMHYIRPLGGSTRGLARGRHENGGCLVG
;
A
#
# COMPACT_ATOMS: atom_id res chain seq x y z
N MET A 1 -30.05 -18.56 9.34
CA MET A 1 -28.64 -18.73 9.77
C MET A 1 -27.84 -17.60 9.16
N CYS A 2 -27.54 -16.58 9.95
CA CYS A 2 -26.83 -15.39 9.48
C CYS A 2 -25.36 -15.72 9.24
N LEU A 3 -24.86 -15.46 8.04
CA LEU A 3 -23.43 -15.46 7.76
C LEU A 3 -22.79 -14.36 8.62
N GLU A 4 -22.24 -14.77 9.76
CA GLU A 4 -21.68 -13.91 10.77
C GLU A 4 -20.52 -13.11 10.15
N GLY A 5 -20.65 -11.78 10.12
CA GLY A 5 -19.72 -10.84 9.48
C GLY A 5 -18.32 -10.76 10.11
N GLY A 6 -17.88 -11.80 10.82
CA GLY A 6 -16.55 -11.94 11.41
C GLY A 6 -15.44 -12.15 10.38
N TYR A 7 -15.78 -12.28 9.10
CA TYR A 7 -14.81 -12.42 8.02
C TYR A 7 -14.41 -11.06 7.43
N HIS A 8 -13.15 -10.96 7.05
CA HIS A 8 -12.68 -9.94 6.13
C HIS A 8 -12.81 -10.45 4.69
N VAL A 9 -13.56 -9.74 3.85
CA VAL A 9 -13.58 -10.02 2.40
C VAL A 9 -12.34 -9.38 1.79
N LEU A 10 -11.35 -10.21 1.47
CA LEU A 10 -10.09 -9.76 0.86
C LEU A 10 -10.36 -9.31 -0.58
N ASP A 11 -10.13 -8.02 -0.85
CA ASP A 11 -10.10 -7.44 -2.21
C ASP A 11 -8.68 -7.53 -2.82
N GLU A 12 -7.67 -7.81 -1.99
CA GLU A 12 -6.26 -7.92 -2.36
C GLU A 12 -5.66 -9.23 -1.80
N ALA A 13 -4.63 -9.78 -2.45
CA ALA A 13 -3.93 -10.96 -1.93
C ALA A 13 -3.45 -10.73 -0.49
N ALA A 14 -3.53 -11.76 0.38
CA ALA A 14 -3.32 -11.59 1.82
C ALA A 14 -1.98 -10.91 2.19
N HIS A 15 -0.90 -11.15 1.42
CA HIS A 15 0.43 -10.56 1.65
C HIS A 15 0.56 -9.08 1.21
N LEU A 16 -0.47 -8.57 0.52
CA LEU A 16 -0.58 -7.24 -0.07
C LEU A 16 -1.62 -6.39 0.66
N CYS A 17 -2.40 -7.00 1.55
CA CYS A 17 -3.53 -6.37 2.20
C CYS A 17 -3.11 -5.20 3.09
N SER A 18 -3.93 -4.15 3.07
CA SER A 18 -3.73 -2.92 3.83
C SER A 18 -4.72 -2.74 4.99
N ASP A 19 -5.69 -3.65 5.16
CA ASP A 19 -6.65 -3.67 6.27
C ASP A 19 -7.17 -5.09 6.49
N PHE A 20 -6.89 -5.68 7.66
CA PHE A 20 -7.37 -7.03 8.01
C PHE A 20 -8.62 -7.03 8.90
N ARG A 21 -9.24 -5.86 9.15
CA ARG A 21 -10.37 -5.78 10.08
C ARG A 21 -11.60 -6.53 9.55
N PRO A 22 -12.35 -7.23 10.40
CA PRO A 22 -13.56 -7.94 10.00
C PRO A 22 -14.63 -6.98 9.47
N THR A 23 -15.57 -7.49 8.68
CA THR A 23 -16.67 -6.69 8.13
C THR A 23 -17.58 -6.15 9.24
N ALA A 24 -17.81 -6.95 10.29
CA ALA A 24 -18.55 -6.56 11.48
C ALA A 24 -17.73 -5.59 12.36
N LYS A 25 -18.18 -4.33 12.42
CA LYS A 25 -17.53 -3.25 13.19
C LYS A 25 -17.42 -3.54 14.69
N GLN A 26 -18.32 -4.35 15.24
CA GLN A 26 -18.32 -4.74 16.66
C GLN A 26 -17.08 -5.53 17.07
N LEU A 27 -16.39 -6.15 16.11
CA LEU A 27 -15.18 -6.94 16.33
C LEU A 27 -13.89 -6.15 16.07
N TRP A 28 -13.99 -4.84 15.81
CA TRP A 28 -12.82 -4.02 15.52
C TRP A 28 -11.98 -3.80 16.78
N LYS A 29 -10.71 -4.16 16.69
CA LYS A 29 -9.71 -3.81 17.69
C LYS A 29 -9.37 -2.31 17.58
N PRO A 30 -8.94 -1.66 18.67
CA PRO A 30 -8.43 -0.30 18.61
C PRO A 30 -7.19 -0.22 17.72
N ALA A 31 -6.87 0.99 17.25
CA ALA A 31 -5.65 1.22 16.48
C ALA A 31 -4.41 0.93 17.33
N VAL A 32 -3.45 0.25 16.72
CA VAL A 32 -2.14 -0.10 17.29
C VAL A 32 -1.17 1.08 17.20
N GLY A 33 -1.31 1.92 16.19
CA GLY A 33 -0.46 3.09 16.01
C GLY A 33 -0.91 3.98 14.86
N VAL A 34 -0.07 4.91 14.48
CA VAL A 34 -0.27 5.87 13.39
C VAL A 34 0.86 5.71 12.38
N LEU A 35 0.51 5.53 11.12
CA LEU A 35 1.44 5.55 10.00
C LEU A 35 1.45 6.96 9.41
N GLU A 36 2.62 7.58 9.39
CA GLU A 36 2.86 8.89 8.81
C GLU A 36 3.67 8.73 7.52
N LEU A 37 3.21 9.36 6.45
CA LEU A 37 3.84 9.36 5.14
C LEU A 37 4.07 10.80 4.68
N GLY A 38 5.31 11.17 4.49
CA GLY A 38 5.73 12.33 3.70
C GLY A 38 6.04 11.88 2.27
N ILE A 39 5.30 12.41 1.30
CA ILE A 39 5.59 12.26 -0.12
C ILE A 39 6.40 13.49 -0.54
N LEU A 40 7.73 13.35 -0.57
CA LEU A 40 8.64 14.46 -0.79
C LEU A 40 8.66 14.87 -2.27
N GLY A 41 8.95 13.90 -3.13
CA GLY A 41 9.11 14.15 -4.55
C GLY A 41 9.46 12.89 -5.32
N ALA A 42 9.70 13.05 -6.61
CA ALA A 42 10.36 12.04 -7.43
C ALA A 42 11.58 12.66 -8.11
N ARG A 43 12.51 11.81 -8.55
CA ARG A 43 13.71 12.22 -9.28
C ARG A 43 13.94 11.38 -10.50
N GLY A 44 14.52 12.00 -11.53
CA GLY A 44 14.93 11.34 -12.76
C GLY A 44 13.78 10.60 -13.45
N LEU A 45 12.57 11.17 -13.42
CA LEU A 45 11.45 10.59 -14.14
C LEU A 45 11.73 10.59 -15.64
N LEU A 46 11.42 9.49 -16.31
CA LEU A 46 11.52 9.45 -17.77
C LEU A 46 10.33 10.15 -18.43
N PRO A 47 10.51 10.69 -19.65
CA PRO A 47 9.40 11.24 -20.42
C PRO A 47 8.31 10.21 -20.68
N MET A 48 7.08 10.54 -20.28
CA MET A 48 5.90 9.69 -20.51
C MET A 48 5.14 10.09 -21.77
N LYS A 49 5.23 11.36 -22.15
CA LYS A 49 4.59 11.92 -23.34
C LYS A 49 5.65 12.43 -24.30
N SER A 50 5.50 12.11 -25.58
CA SER A 50 6.28 12.73 -26.65
C SER A 50 5.45 13.84 -27.27
N LYS A 51 5.88 15.11 -27.15
CA LYS A 51 5.30 16.20 -27.96
C LYS A 51 5.98 16.16 -29.32
N GLY A 52 5.23 16.40 -30.40
CA GLY A 52 5.70 16.28 -31.80
C GLY A 52 6.99 17.03 -32.15
N ASN A 53 7.45 17.95 -31.31
CA ASN A 53 8.71 18.68 -31.44
C ASN A 53 9.92 18.00 -30.75
N GLY A 54 9.82 16.73 -30.38
CA GLY A 54 10.92 15.98 -29.74
C GLY A 54 11.16 16.29 -28.26
N LYS A 55 10.43 17.27 -27.68
CA LYS A 55 10.46 17.54 -26.25
C LYS A 55 9.50 16.61 -25.51
N GLY A 56 10.04 15.68 -24.75
CA GLY A 56 9.28 14.84 -23.85
C GLY A 56 8.73 15.62 -22.65
N SER A 57 7.59 15.21 -22.09
CA SER A 57 6.95 15.84 -20.91
C SER A 57 6.43 14.76 -19.96
N THR A 58 6.44 15.08 -18.66
CA THR A 58 5.84 14.25 -17.61
C THR A 58 5.09 15.15 -16.62
N ASP A 59 3.83 14.84 -16.37
CA ASP A 59 2.95 15.56 -15.46
C ASP A 59 2.61 14.64 -14.28
N ALA A 60 3.50 14.60 -13.30
CA ALA A 60 3.47 13.58 -12.27
C ALA A 60 2.55 13.94 -11.10
N TYR A 61 1.83 12.93 -10.61
CA TYR A 61 1.18 12.94 -9.30
C TYR A 61 1.34 11.59 -8.61
N CYS A 62 1.17 11.58 -7.30
CA CYS A 62 1.30 10.39 -6.48
C CYS A 62 -0.04 10.03 -5.84
N VAL A 63 -0.33 8.74 -5.71
CA VAL A 63 -1.47 8.20 -4.98
C VAL A 63 -0.95 7.27 -3.90
N ALA A 64 -1.36 7.49 -2.66
CA ALA A 64 -1.09 6.57 -1.56
C ALA A 64 -2.40 5.96 -1.06
N LYS A 65 -2.41 4.64 -0.88
CA LYS A 65 -3.54 3.86 -0.38
C LYS A 65 -3.12 3.09 0.86
N TYR A 66 -3.91 3.23 1.92
CA TYR A 66 -3.80 2.43 3.12
C TYR A 66 -5.20 2.14 3.70
N GLY A 67 -5.54 0.86 3.76
CA GLY A 67 -6.89 0.39 4.03
C GLY A 67 -7.89 0.92 2.99
N LYS A 68 -9.02 1.43 3.46
CA LYS A 68 -10.08 2.00 2.61
C LYS A 68 -9.84 3.46 2.22
N LYS A 69 -8.82 4.11 2.79
CA LYS A 69 -8.50 5.51 2.51
C LYS A 69 -7.40 5.59 1.47
N TRP A 70 -7.60 6.45 0.49
CA TRP A 70 -6.58 6.82 -0.48
C TRP A 70 -6.46 8.35 -0.53
N VAL A 71 -5.27 8.81 -0.85
CA VAL A 71 -4.93 10.24 -1.00
C VAL A 71 -4.21 10.42 -2.32
N ARG A 72 -4.35 11.61 -2.91
CA ARG A 72 -3.72 11.98 -4.17
C ARG A 72 -3.05 13.33 -4.02
N THR A 73 -1.80 13.42 -4.41
CA THR A 73 -1.05 14.69 -4.39
C THR A 73 -1.48 15.61 -5.53
N ARG A 74 -1.07 16.88 -5.45
CA ARG A 74 -1.18 17.78 -6.61
C ARG A 74 -0.39 17.23 -7.81
N THR A 75 -0.83 17.58 -9.01
CA THR A 75 -0.06 17.30 -10.23
C THR A 75 1.00 18.38 -10.41
N VAL A 76 2.25 17.97 -10.62
CA VAL A 76 3.35 18.85 -11.02
C VAL A 76 3.61 18.61 -12.50
N THR A 77 3.46 19.66 -13.32
CA THR A 77 3.53 19.56 -14.79
C THR A 77 4.92 19.84 -15.34
N ASP A 78 5.24 19.27 -16.51
CA ASP A 78 6.49 19.46 -17.27
C ASP A 78 7.76 19.37 -16.38
N SER A 79 7.82 18.36 -15.51
CA SER A 79 8.94 18.18 -14.58
C SER A 79 9.35 16.71 -14.42
N PHE A 80 10.66 16.46 -14.54
CA PHE A 80 11.26 15.14 -14.29
C PHE A 80 11.69 14.94 -12.83
N ASP A 81 11.67 16.01 -12.03
CA ASP A 81 12.03 15.99 -10.61
C ASP A 81 10.95 16.68 -9.75
N PRO A 82 9.69 16.20 -9.81
CA PRO A 82 8.56 16.87 -9.17
C PRO A 82 8.72 16.89 -7.64
N ARG A 83 8.32 18.01 -7.02
CA ARG A 83 8.29 18.19 -5.57
C ARG A 83 6.86 18.37 -5.07
N TRP A 84 6.38 17.42 -4.27
CA TRP A 84 5.07 17.49 -3.65
C TRP A 84 5.16 18.02 -2.22
N ASN A 85 6.07 17.49 -1.40
CA ASN A 85 6.22 17.85 0.01
C ASN A 85 4.87 17.78 0.77
N GLU A 86 4.11 16.72 0.55
CA GLU A 86 2.79 16.53 1.16
C GLU A 86 2.86 15.43 2.22
N GLN A 87 2.18 15.62 3.36
CA GLN A 87 2.19 14.68 4.47
C GLN A 87 0.78 14.14 4.76
N TYR A 88 0.71 12.85 5.04
CA TYR A 88 -0.51 12.10 5.27
C TYR A 88 -0.38 11.15 6.45
N THR A 89 -1.49 10.85 7.11
CA THR A 89 -1.51 9.99 8.30
C THR A 89 -2.67 8.99 8.26
N TRP A 90 -2.42 7.75 8.67
CA TRP A 90 -3.44 6.71 8.82
C TRP A 90 -3.33 6.00 10.15
N GLN A 91 -4.47 5.55 10.68
CA GLN A 91 -4.49 4.63 11.82
C GLN A 91 -4.15 3.22 11.35
N VAL A 92 -3.20 2.59 12.02
CA VAL A 92 -2.76 1.21 11.80
C VAL A 92 -3.46 0.31 12.80
N TYR A 93 -4.06 -0.78 12.32
CA TYR A 93 -4.76 -1.76 13.16
C TYR A 93 -4.06 -3.12 13.21
N ASP A 94 -3.20 -3.40 12.24
CA ASP A 94 -2.38 -4.62 12.17
C ASP A 94 -1.04 -4.24 11.50
N PRO A 95 0.13 -4.47 12.14
CA PRO A 95 1.44 -4.14 11.57
C PRO A 95 1.82 -5.00 10.35
N CYS A 96 1.16 -6.14 10.11
CA CYS A 96 1.38 -6.95 8.89
C CYS A 96 0.75 -6.35 7.62
N THR A 97 0.14 -5.17 7.73
CA THR A 97 -0.46 -4.46 6.59
C THR A 97 0.59 -3.78 5.72
N VAL A 98 0.19 -3.47 4.48
CA VAL A 98 1.07 -2.87 3.47
C VAL A 98 0.53 -1.52 3.00
N LEU A 99 1.34 -0.48 3.13
CA LEU A 99 1.14 0.82 2.48
C LEU A 99 1.50 0.69 1.00
N THR A 100 0.61 1.16 0.12
CA THR A 100 0.85 1.18 -1.33
C THR A 100 0.92 2.61 -1.82
N ILE A 101 1.99 2.92 -2.54
CA ILE A 101 2.22 4.21 -3.18
C ILE A 101 2.36 3.98 -4.68
N GLY A 102 1.68 4.77 -5.51
CA GLY A 102 1.78 4.73 -6.96
C GLY A 102 2.08 6.11 -7.51
N VAL A 103 2.93 6.19 -8.54
CA VAL A 103 3.22 7.42 -9.26
C VAL A 103 2.64 7.30 -10.66
N PHE A 104 1.97 8.36 -11.09
CA PHE A 104 1.21 8.40 -12.34
C PHE A 104 1.50 9.70 -13.09
N ASP A 105 1.45 9.60 -14.40
CA ASP A 105 1.46 10.71 -15.33
C ASP A 105 0.02 11.06 -15.72
N ASN A 106 -0.38 12.31 -15.46
CA ASN A 106 -1.72 12.80 -15.74
C ASN A 106 -1.86 13.15 -17.22
N TRP A 107 -2.48 12.29 -18.03
CA TRP A 107 -2.63 12.54 -19.47
C TRP A 107 -3.77 13.52 -19.79
N ARG A 108 -4.65 13.78 -18.83
CA ARG A 108 -5.91 14.53 -19.05
C ARG A 108 -5.73 16.02 -19.35
N MET A 109 -4.53 16.59 -19.15
CA MET A 109 -4.27 18.00 -19.45
C MET A 109 -4.14 18.31 -20.96
N PHE A 110 -4.06 17.29 -21.82
CA PHE A 110 -3.82 17.46 -23.26
C PHE A 110 -4.94 16.94 -24.17
N VAL A 111 -6.07 16.52 -23.61
CA VAL A 111 -7.14 15.90 -24.40
C VAL A 111 -8.32 16.85 -24.50
N GLU A 112 -8.73 17.15 -25.74
CA GLU A 112 -9.99 17.84 -26.01
C GLU A 112 -11.17 17.01 -25.46
N ALA A 113 -12.26 17.69 -25.10
CA ALA A 113 -13.42 17.09 -24.45
C ALA A 113 -14.00 15.93 -25.29
N GLY A 114 -13.64 14.68 -24.97
CA GLY A 114 -14.18 13.50 -25.65
C GLY A 114 -13.36 12.21 -25.54
N GLU A 115 -12.02 12.28 -25.39
CA GLU A 115 -11.17 11.08 -25.28
C GLU A 115 -10.62 10.90 -23.86
N GLU A 116 -11.20 9.97 -23.07
CA GLU A 116 -10.64 9.61 -21.77
C GLU A 116 -9.47 8.64 -21.94
N LYS A 117 -8.26 9.16 -22.10
CA LYS A 117 -7.06 8.32 -21.99
C LYS A 117 -6.75 8.03 -20.51
N PRO A 118 -6.59 6.76 -20.10
CA PRO A 118 -6.21 6.45 -18.73
C PRO A 118 -4.80 6.97 -18.42
N ASP A 119 -4.62 7.48 -17.20
CA ASP A 119 -3.34 7.99 -16.72
C ASP A 119 -2.27 6.89 -16.73
N CYS A 120 -1.05 7.24 -17.15
CA CYS A 120 0.01 6.26 -17.28
C CYS A 120 0.73 6.04 -15.95
N ARG A 121 0.79 4.79 -15.51
CA ARG A 121 1.50 4.42 -14.27
C ARG A 121 3.01 4.43 -14.50
N ILE A 122 3.72 5.30 -13.79
CA ILE A 122 5.18 5.41 -13.77
C ILE A 122 5.80 4.35 -12.85
N GLY A 123 5.13 4.01 -11.75
CA GLY A 123 5.65 2.99 -10.83
C GLY A 123 4.77 2.78 -9.62
N LYS A 124 5.08 1.72 -8.87
CA LYS A 124 4.38 1.34 -7.65
C LYS A 124 5.39 0.88 -6.60
N VAL A 125 5.27 1.43 -5.39
CA VAL A 125 6.06 1.09 -4.21
C VAL A 125 5.13 0.52 -3.15
N ARG A 126 5.61 -0.49 -2.43
CA ARG A 126 4.87 -1.15 -1.35
C ARG A 126 5.75 -1.23 -0.12
N ILE A 127 5.27 -0.73 1.01
CA ILE A 127 6.00 -0.71 2.27
C ILE A 127 5.17 -1.46 3.30
N ARG A 128 5.71 -2.56 3.82
CA ARG A 128 5.05 -3.31 4.89
C ARG A 128 5.31 -2.60 6.22
N VAL A 129 4.27 -2.35 7.02
CA VAL A 129 4.42 -1.59 8.27
C VAL A 129 5.34 -2.34 9.26
N SER A 130 5.32 -3.67 9.25
CA SER A 130 6.17 -4.51 10.10
C SER A 130 7.67 -4.39 9.81
N THR A 131 8.10 -3.77 8.71
CA THR A 131 9.54 -3.52 8.43
C THR A 131 10.01 -2.19 8.99
N LEU A 132 9.13 -1.40 9.61
CA LEU A 132 9.44 -0.11 10.19
C LEU A 132 9.62 -0.25 11.70
N ASP A 133 10.74 0.23 12.22
CA ASP A 133 10.96 0.39 13.65
C ASP A 133 10.00 1.44 14.20
N SER A 134 9.49 1.19 15.41
CA SER A 134 8.56 2.11 16.07
C SER A 134 9.22 3.47 16.33
N ASN A 135 8.51 4.54 16.03
CA ASN A 135 8.90 5.95 16.20
C ASN A 135 10.14 6.39 15.41
N LYS A 136 10.68 5.56 14.51
CA LYS A 136 11.80 5.90 13.63
C LYS A 136 11.30 6.46 12.30
N VAL A 137 11.92 7.54 11.83
CA VAL A 137 11.65 8.14 10.52
C VAL A 137 12.60 7.52 9.50
N TYR A 138 12.05 6.95 8.44
CA TYR A 138 12.80 6.44 7.30
C TYR A 138 12.65 7.39 6.13
N MET A 139 13.74 8.04 5.72
CA MET A 139 13.79 8.87 4.53
C MET A 139 14.58 8.13 3.46
N ASN A 140 13.88 7.51 2.51
CA ASN A 140 14.48 6.66 1.49
C ASN A 140 13.99 7.02 0.09
N SER A 141 14.86 6.76 -0.89
CA SER A 141 14.50 6.79 -2.32
C SER A 141 14.14 5.37 -2.78
N TYR A 142 13.00 5.22 -3.44
CA TYR A 142 12.51 3.93 -3.95
C TYR A 142 12.44 3.94 -5.47
N PRO A 143 13.02 2.96 -6.18
CA PRO A 143 12.99 2.93 -7.63
C PRO A 143 11.56 2.69 -8.15
N LEU A 144 11.14 3.50 -9.11
CA LEU A 144 9.89 3.35 -9.84
C LEU A 144 10.15 2.40 -11.01
N MET A 145 9.60 1.19 -10.94
CA MET A 145 9.78 0.18 -11.97
C MET A 145 8.44 -0.21 -12.62
N VAL A 146 8.47 -0.41 -13.93
CA VAL A 146 7.33 -0.90 -14.72
C VAL A 146 7.78 -2.06 -15.58
N LEU A 147 6.95 -3.10 -15.60
CA LEU A 147 7.14 -4.24 -16.48
C LEU A 147 6.67 -3.88 -17.90
N SER A 148 7.61 -3.86 -18.83
CA SER A 148 7.37 -3.73 -20.27
C SER A 148 7.49 -5.11 -20.94
N ARG A 149 7.03 -5.23 -22.19
CA ARG A 149 7.25 -6.43 -23.03
C ARG A 149 8.75 -6.77 -23.19
N THR A 150 9.60 -5.75 -23.11
CA THR A 150 11.06 -5.86 -23.24
C THR A 150 11.78 -6.08 -21.90
N GLY A 151 11.05 -6.18 -20.79
CA GLY A 151 11.62 -6.40 -19.46
C GLY A 151 11.27 -5.30 -18.45
N LEU A 152 11.94 -5.35 -17.30
CA LEU A 152 11.74 -4.40 -16.20
C LEU A 152 12.48 -3.09 -16.51
N LYS A 153 11.72 -1.99 -16.64
CA LYS A 153 12.28 -0.66 -16.91
C LYS A 153 12.17 0.21 -15.66
N LYS A 154 13.30 0.81 -15.25
CA LYS A 154 13.33 1.86 -14.24
C LYS A 154 12.90 3.18 -14.89
N LEU A 155 11.87 3.81 -14.32
CA LEU A 155 11.24 5.04 -14.82
C LEU A 155 11.51 6.26 -13.94
N GLY A 156 12.34 6.10 -12.90
CA GLY A 156 12.76 7.14 -11.96
C GLY A 156 12.83 6.60 -10.54
N GLU A 157 12.85 7.49 -9.56
CA GLU A 157 12.79 7.14 -8.14
C GLU A 157 11.83 8.07 -7.40
N ILE A 158 11.16 7.57 -6.36
CA ILE A 158 10.31 8.37 -5.47
C ILE A 158 10.97 8.50 -4.09
N GLU A 159 11.04 9.73 -3.59
CA GLU A 159 11.56 10.04 -2.26
C GLU A 159 10.40 10.09 -1.25
N LEU A 160 10.45 9.20 -0.25
CA LEU A 160 9.43 9.05 0.77
C LEU A 160 10.05 9.18 2.17
N ALA A 161 9.33 9.88 3.05
CA ALA A 161 9.55 9.85 4.49
C ALA A 161 8.45 9.02 5.15
N VAL A 162 8.77 7.94 5.84
CA VAL A 162 7.77 7.07 6.49
C VAL A 162 8.11 6.88 7.95
N ARG A 163 7.14 7.08 8.83
CA ARG A 163 7.25 6.81 10.26
C ARG A 163 6.06 6.00 10.73
N PHE A 164 6.30 4.91 11.45
CA PHE A 164 5.26 4.22 12.21
C PHE A 164 5.37 4.64 13.67
N ALA A 165 4.42 5.47 14.12
CA ALA A 165 4.34 5.92 15.50
C ALA A 165 3.45 4.98 16.31
N CYS A 166 4.02 4.34 17.34
CA CYS A 166 3.31 3.45 18.25
C CYS A 166 3.48 3.98 19.68
N PRO A 167 2.38 4.31 20.40
CA PRO A 167 2.46 4.87 21.76
C PRO A 167 2.89 3.84 22.82
N SER A 168 2.68 2.56 22.55
CA SER A 168 3.06 1.45 23.44
C SER A 168 4.16 0.63 22.77
N LEU A 169 5.17 0.19 23.52
CA LEU A 169 5.88 -1.03 23.12
C LEU A 169 4.78 -2.08 22.92
N LEU A 170 4.63 -2.59 21.70
CA LEU A 170 3.75 -3.71 21.44
C LEU A 170 4.05 -4.77 22.50
N PRO A 171 3.13 -5.08 23.44
CA PRO A 171 3.35 -6.20 24.34
C PRO A 171 3.46 -7.41 23.42
N ASP A 172 4.62 -8.08 23.47
CA ASP A 172 5.06 -9.19 22.63
C ASP A 172 4.10 -9.52 21.48
N THR A 173 4.48 -9.17 20.26
CA THR A 173 3.76 -9.55 19.02
C THR A 173 3.23 -10.99 19.07
N CYS A 174 3.96 -11.90 19.74
CA CYS A 174 3.56 -13.25 20.11
C CYS A 174 2.14 -13.39 20.70
N GLY A 175 1.72 -12.53 21.63
CA GLY A 175 0.39 -12.58 22.25
C GLY A 175 -0.75 -12.15 21.31
N ILE A 176 -0.49 -11.24 20.37
CA ILE A 176 -1.46 -10.82 19.36
C ILE A 176 -1.63 -11.92 18.30
N TYR A 177 -0.55 -12.60 17.91
CA TYR A 177 -0.58 -13.72 16.96
C TYR A 177 -1.00 -15.05 17.58
N GLY A 178 -0.92 -15.21 18.91
CA GLY A 178 -1.42 -16.37 19.63
C GLY A 178 -2.95 -16.40 19.79
N GLN A 179 -3.64 -15.29 19.46
CA GLN A 179 -5.09 -15.29 19.47
C GLN A 179 -5.65 -15.98 18.22
N PRO A 180 -6.60 -16.92 18.40
CA PRO A 180 -7.22 -17.62 17.30
C PRO A 180 -7.87 -16.66 16.30
N LEU A 181 -7.44 -16.71 15.04
CA LEU A 181 -7.96 -15.86 13.94
C LEU A 181 -9.44 -16.12 13.65
N LEU A 182 -9.95 -17.27 14.07
CA LEU A 182 -11.34 -17.65 13.89
C LEU A 182 -12.08 -17.59 15.24
N PRO A 183 -13.37 -17.25 15.25
CA PRO A 183 -14.23 -17.49 16.41
C PRO A 183 -14.16 -18.95 16.85
N ARG A 184 -14.31 -19.20 18.17
CA ARG A 184 -14.23 -20.55 18.78
C ARG A 184 -15.07 -21.62 18.09
N MET A 185 -16.18 -21.24 17.44
CA MET A 185 -17.03 -22.16 16.68
C MET A 185 -16.29 -22.98 15.61
N HIS A 186 -15.29 -22.42 14.93
CA HIS A 186 -14.58 -23.15 13.86
C HIS A 186 -13.52 -24.13 14.36
N TYR A 187 -13.18 -24.08 15.65
CA TYR A 187 -12.36 -25.11 16.30
C TYR A 187 -13.17 -26.38 16.57
N ILE A 188 -14.48 -26.24 16.70
CA ILE A 188 -15.42 -27.34 16.97
C ILE A 188 -16.02 -27.85 15.65
N ARG A 189 -16.18 -26.99 14.64
CA ARG A 189 -16.74 -27.34 13.32
C ARG A 189 -15.83 -26.86 12.19
N PRO A 190 -14.97 -27.72 11.63
CA PRO A 190 -14.02 -27.33 10.60
C PRO A 190 -14.71 -26.86 9.34
N LEU A 191 -14.23 -25.76 8.75
CA LEU A 191 -14.71 -25.27 7.45
C LEU A 191 -14.46 -26.30 6.35
N GLY A 192 -15.39 -26.42 5.39
CA GLY A 192 -15.26 -27.26 4.20
C GLY A 192 -14.12 -26.80 3.28
N GLY A 193 -13.57 -27.71 2.47
CA GLY A 193 -12.28 -27.55 1.77
C GLY A 193 -12.09 -26.27 0.96
N SER A 194 -13.17 -25.68 0.42
CA SER A 194 -13.12 -24.43 -0.35
C SER A 194 -12.83 -23.19 0.51
N THR A 195 -13.31 -23.14 1.76
CA THR A 195 -13.13 -21.99 2.68
C THR A 195 -11.80 -22.03 3.43
N ARG A 196 -11.13 -23.19 3.52
CA ARG A 196 -9.82 -23.34 4.20
C ARG A 196 -8.68 -22.63 3.49
N GLY A 197 -8.74 -22.49 2.16
CA GLY A 197 -7.68 -21.83 1.36
C GLY A 197 -7.52 -20.35 1.68
N LEU A 198 -8.62 -19.64 1.95
CA LEU A 198 -8.59 -18.22 2.31
C LEU A 198 -8.03 -17.97 3.73
N ALA A 199 -8.16 -18.95 4.64
CA ALA A 199 -7.68 -18.84 6.02
C ALA A 199 -6.25 -19.40 6.22
N ARG A 200 -5.79 -20.36 5.41
CA ARG A 200 -4.45 -20.98 5.51
C ARG A 200 -3.31 -20.13 4.93
N GLY A 201 -3.60 -19.09 4.14
CA GLY A 201 -2.57 -18.26 3.51
C GLY A 201 -1.60 -17.53 4.45
N ARG A 202 -1.86 -17.52 5.77
CA ARG A 202 -0.93 -17.01 6.80
C ARG A 202 0.02 -18.07 7.39
N HIS A 203 -0.27 -19.37 7.29
CA HIS A 203 0.54 -20.41 7.96
C HIS A 203 1.79 -20.83 7.16
N GLU A 204 1.78 -20.68 5.83
CA GLU A 204 2.88 -21.16 4.98
C GLU A 204 4.01 -20.15 4.76
N ASN A 205 3.81 -18.86 5.10
CA ASN A 205 4.83 -17.81 4.90
C ASN A 205 5.40 -17.25 6.22
N GLY A 206 5.07 -17.88 7.36
CA GLY A 206 5.56 -17.53 8.70
C GLY A 206 6.80 -18.30 9.15
N GLY A 207 7.41 -19.09 8.26
CA GLY A 207 8.70 -19.76 8.50
C GLY A 207 9.84 -18.75 8.53
N CYS A 208 9.92 -17.96 9.60
CA CYS A 208 11.17 -17.34 9.99
C CYS A 208 12.04 -18.48 10.56
N LEU A 209 12.91 -19.01 9.71
CA LEU A 209 14.03 -19.85 10.12
C LEU A 209 14.91 -19.00 11.04
N VAL A 210 14.73 -19.16 12.35
CA VAL A 210 15.71 -18.78 13.35
C VAL A 210 16.77 -19.89 13.35
N GLY A 211 17.91 -19.59 12.74
CA GLY A 211 19.19 -20.20 13.10
C GLY A 211 19.91 -19.28 14.08
#